data_AF-A0A835CUP9-F1
#
_entry.id   AF-A0A835CUP9-F1
#
_cell.length_a   1.000
_cell.length_b   1.000
_cell.length_c   1.000
_cell.angle_alpha   90.00
_cell.angle_beta   90.00
_cell.angle_gamma   90.00
#
_symmetry.space_group_name_H-M   'P 1'
#
loop_
_entity.id
_entity.type
_entity.pdbx_description
1 polymer ?
#
loop_
_entity_poly.entity_id
_entity_poly.type
_entity_poly.pdbx_seq_one_letter_code
_entity_poly.pdbx_strand_id
1 'polypeptide(L)' 'MLFVKYTINARIEDDHLPFLERDVPILHVIPGPFPKVWYTSQDNRRNIDLDTIENLNKIFRVFVASYFYLDI' A
#
# COMPACT_ATOMS: atom_id res chain seq x y z
N MET A 1 4.80 10.62 -13.25
CA MET A 1 3.84 10.26 -12.19
C MET A 1 3.85 11.36 -11.13
N LEU A 2 2.78 12.15 -11.00
CA LEU A 2 2.67 13.12 -9.92
C LEU A 2 2.16 12.41 -8.66
N PHE A 3 2.93 12.47 -7.57
CA PHE A 3 2.43 12.11 -6.24
C PHE A 3 1.50 13.22 -5.77
N VAL A 4 0.21 13.08 -6.05
CA VAL A 4 -0.81 14.00 -5.54
C VAL A 4 -1.00 13.70 -4.05
N LYS A 5 -0.92 14.73 -3.19
CA LYS A 5 -1.21 14.62 -1.74
C LYS A 5 -2.71 14.37 -1.52
N TYR A 6 -3.16 13.14 -1.77
CA TYR A 6 -4.39 12.63 -1.17
C TYR A 6 -4.02 12.01 0.17
N THR A 7 -3.79 12.86 1.17
CA THR A 7 -3.60 12.40 2.55
C THR A 7 -4.97 12.08 3.13
N ILE A 8 -5.26 10.79 3.36
CA ILE A 8 -6.33 10.43 4.27
C ILE A 8 -5.78 10.70 5.68
N ASN A 9 -6.37 11.66 6.41
CA ASN A 9 -5.92 12.11 7.73
C ASN A 9 -6.17 11.06 8.85
N ALA A 10 -5.75 9.82 8.64
CA ALA A 10 -5.52 8.87 9.71
C ALA A 10 -4.00 8.81 9.91
N ARG A 11 -3.50 9.36 11.03
CA ARG A 11 -2.09 9.24 11.39
C ARG A 11 -1.85 7.78 11.80
N ILE A 12 -1.58 6.93 10.81
CA ILE A 12 -1.24 5.52 11.01
C ILE A 12 0.24 5.49 11.36
N GLU A 13 0.57 4.96 12.53
CA GLU A 13 1.95 4.71 12.94
C GLU A 13 2.38 3.36 12.40
N ASP A 14 3.42 3.36 11.56
CA ASP A 14 3.97 2.18 10.90
C ASP A 14 5.44 2.46 10.55
N ASP A 15 6.11 1.50 9.91
CA ASP A 15 7.55 1.53 9.61
C ASP A 15 8.04 2.75 8.81
N HIS A 16 7.13 3.47 8.13
CA HIS A 16 7.46 4.66 7.35
C HIS A 16 7.79 5.91 8.20
N LEU A 17 7.44 5.95 9.49
CA LEU A 17 7.59 7.16 10.31
C LEU A 17 9.03 7.69 10.38
N PRO A 18 10.07 6.87 10.65
CA PRO A 18 11.45 7.35 10.68
C PRO A 18 11.93 7.94 9.34
N PHE A 19 11.37 7.47 8.22
CA PHE A 19 11.70 7.97 6.88
C PHE A 19 10.98 9.29 6.59
N LEU A 20 9.71 9.38 6.99
CA LEU A 20 8.92 10.61 6.87
C LEU A 20 9.56 11.76 7.67
N GLU A 21 10.07 11.49 8.88
CA GLU A 21 10.81 12.46 9.70
C GLU A 21 12.11 12.97 9.05
N ARG A 22 12.60 12.27 8.02
CA ARG A 22 13.83 12.59 7.27
C ARG A 22 13.53 13.04 5.83
N ASP A 23 12.33 13.56 5.59
CA ASP A 23 11.86 14.10 4.31
C ASP A 23 11.86 13.11 3.13
N VAL A 24 11.82 11.80 3.41
CA VAL A 24 11.65 10.80 2.36
C VAL A 24 10.20 10.82 1.86
N PRO A 25 9.94 10.95 0.54
CA PRO A 25 8.59 10.86 0.00
C PRO A 25 7.99 9.47 0.24
N ILE A 26 6.83 9.42 0.91
CA ILE A 26 6.16 8.17 1.27
C ILE A 26 4.91 7.95 0.41
N LEU A 27 4.82 6.77 -0.22
CA LEU A 27 3.57 6.19 -0.72
C LEU A 27 3.17 5.05 0.23
N HIS A 28 2.32 5.36 1.21
CA HIS A 28 1.89 4.38 2.22
C HIS A 28 0.63 3.65 1.74
N VAL A 29 0.80 2.45 1.16
CA VAL A 29 -0.31 1.64 0.65
C VAL A 29 -0.86 0.74 1.76
N ILE A 30 -1.65 1.33 2.66
CA ILE A 30 -2.32 0.65 3.77
C ILE A 30 -3.83 0.93 3.72
N PRO A 31 -4.71 -0.06 3.91
CA PRO A 31 -6.15 0.17 3.90
C PRO A 31 -6.60 0.99 5.12
N GLY A 32 -7.48 1.96 4.91
CA GLY A 32 -8.20 2.66 5.97
C GLY A 32 -9.70 2.56 5.71
N PRO A 33 -10.49 1.85 6.54
CA PRO A 33 -10.13 1.15 7.78
C PRO A 33 -9.29 -0.11 7.58
N PHE A 34 -8.64 -0.61 8.65
CA PHE A 34 -7.95 -1.89 8.64
C PHE A 34 -8.91 -3.07 8.40
N PRO A 35 -8.42 -4.20 7.86
CA PRO A 35 -9.23 -5.40 7.71
C PRO A 35 -9.81 -5.85 9.05
N LYS A 36 -11.06 -6.31 9.06
CA LYS A 36 -11.74 -6.77 10.29
C LYS A 36 -11.02 -7.92 11.00
N VAL A 37 -10.15 -8.63 10.29
CA VAL A 37 -9.37 -9.77 10.79
C VAL A 37 -8.02 -9.37 11.40
N TRP A 38 -7.60 -8.11 11.27
CA TRP A 38 -6.33 -7.61 11.79
C TRP A 38 -6.18 -7.89 13.29
N TYR A 39 -5.00 -8.39 13.70
CA TYR A 39 -4.70 -8.87 15.05
C TYR A 39 -5.64 -9.95 15.61
N THR A 40 -6.19 -10.79 14.74
CA THR A 40 -6.93 -11.99 15.16
C THR A 40 -6.31 -13.24 14.54
N SER A 41 -6.61 -14.43 15.09
CA SER A 41 -6.23 -15.70 14.46
C SER A 41 -6.92 -15.94 13.10
N GLN A 42 -7.90 -15.10 12.74
CA GLN A 42 -8.54 -15.12 11.43
C GLN A 42 -7.71 -14.42 10.35
N ASP A 43 -6.65 -13.70 10.69
CA ASP A 43 -5.68 -13.24 9.70
C ASP A 43 -4.83 -14.42 9.19
N ASN A 44 -5.41 -15.16 8.26
CA ASN A 44 -4.86 -16.38 7.71
C ASN A 44 -5.27 -16.55 6.25
N ARG A 45 -4.66 -17.52 5.56
CA ARG A 45 -4.83 -17.75 4.12
C ARG A 45 -6.29 -17.90 3.66
N ARG A 46 -7.20 -18.37 4.53
CA ARG A 46 -8.61 -18.58 4.15
C ARG A 46 -9.38 -17.27 4.00
N ASN A 47 -8.92 -16.19 4.63
CA ASN A 47 -9.55 -14.87 4.56
C ASN A 47 -8.85 -13.92 3.58
N ILE A 48 -7.96 -14.45 2.73
CA ILE A 48 -7.33 -13.70 1.64
C ILE A 48 -8.25 -13.74 0.42
N ASP A 49 -8.59 -12.58 -0.13
CA ASP A 49 -9.24 -12.44 -1.43
C ASP A 49 -8.18 -12.47 -2.54
N LEU A 50 -8.13 -13.59 -3.28
CA LEU A 50 -7.12 -13.81 -4.33
C LEU A 50 -7.33 -12.92 -5.55
N ASP A 51 -8.56 -12.53 -5.87
CA ASP A 51 -8.85 -11.66 -7.01
C ASP A 51 -8.38 -10.23 -6.70
N THR A 52 -8.59 -9.77 -5.47
CA THR A 52 -8.05 -8.49 -5.00
C THR A 52 -6.51 -8.49 -5.04
N ILE A 53 -5.86 -9.57 -4.59
CA ILE A 53 -4.40 -9.71 -4.67
C ILE A 53 -3.90 -9.67 -6.12
N GLU A 54 -4.56 -10.38 -7.03
CA GLU A 54 -4.17 -10.38 -8.45
C GLU A 54 -4.32 -9.00 -9.09
N ASN A 55 -5.38 -8.26 -8.76
CA ASN A 55 -5.57 -6.88 -9.22
C ASN A 55 -4.47 -5.95 -8.69
N LEU A 56 -4.15 -6.04 -7.39
CA LEU A 56 -3.06 -5.26 -6.79
C LEU A 56 -1.70 -5.60 -7.42
N ASN A 57 -1.43 -6.88 -7.68
CA ASN A 57 -0.20 -7.31 -8.36
C ASN A 57 -0.06 -6.67 -9.75
N LYS A 58 -1.13 -6.64 -10.55
CA LYS A 58 -1.13 -5.98 -11.87
C LYS A 58 -0.84 -4.49 -11.73
N ILE A 59 -1.53 -3.82 -10.80
CA ILE A 59 -1.34 -2.38 -10.55
C ILE A 59 0.11 -2.09 -10.15
N PHE A 60 0.68 -2.83 -9.19
CA PHE A 60 2.04 -2.60 -8.71
C PHE A 60 3.09 -2.88 -9.77
N ARG A 61 2.91 -3.92 -10.60
CA ARG A 61 3.81 -4.21 -11.72
C ARG A 61 3.83 -3.04 -12.72
N VAL A 62 2.65 -2.58 -13.14
CA VAL A 62 2.53 -1.45 -14.07
C VAL A 62 3.08 -0.17 -13.44
N PHE A 63 2.81 0.08 -12.15
CA PHE A 63 3.33 1.23 -11.41
C PHE A 63 4.85 1.27 -11.39
N VAL A 64 5.50 0.17 -11.00
CA VAL A 64 6.96 0.07 -10.94
C VAL A 64 7.58 0.21 -12.33
N ALA A 65 7.04 -0.49 -13.32
CA ALA A 65 7.52 -0.39 -14.70
C ALA A 65 7.38 1.03 -15.26
N SER A 66 6.23 1.68 -15.04
CA SER A 66 6.01 3.09 -15.43
C SER A 66 6.97 4.04 -14.72
N TYR A 67 7.29 3.78 -13.44
CA TYR A 67 8.21 4.62 -12.67
C TYR A 67 9.64 4.59 -13.21
N PHE A 68 10.07 3.44 -13.72
CA PHE A 68 11.38 3.24 -14.33
C PHE A 68 11.40 3.39 -15.85
N TYR A 69 10.29 3.82 -16.47
CA TYR A 69 10.16 3.96 -17.92
C TYR A 69 10.49 2.68 -18.70
N LEU A 70 10.10 1.53 -18.15
CA LEU A 70 10.21 0.25 -18.86
C LEU A 70 9.09 0.15 -19.90
N ASP A 71 9.35 -0.56 -20.99
CA ASP A 71 8.30 -0.89 -21.97
C ASP A 71 7.32 -1.91 -21.33
N ILE A 72 6.04 -1.54 -21.30
CA ILE A 72 4.92 -2.29 -20.71
C ILE A 72 3.75 -2.42 -21.67
#